data_AF-A0A364Y0S8-F1
#
_entry.id   AF-A0A364Y0S8-F1
#
_cell.length_a   1.000
_cell.length_b   1.000
_cell.length_c   1.000
_cell.angle_alpha   90.00
_cell.angle_beta   90.00
_cell.angle_gamma   90.00
#
_symmetry.space_group_name_H-M   'P 1'
#
loop_
_entity.id
_entity.type
_entity.pdbx_description
1 polymer ?
#
loop_
_entity_poly.entity_id
_entity_poly.type
_entity_poly.pdbx_seq_one_letter_code
_entity_poly.pdbx_strand_id
1 'polypeptide(L)'
;MTLRNYYIIIIVALSLAFTSCVDPYATPESNQNIDILVVDGFLDIDNGTVNVTLSKAINLSSPDAPPAVVAATVHLEDSDNNILPLGTTTTVGLFRIDGLTIDQGKQYRIRIKTADKEYLSDFITPTPSPEIDSVTWRASDDGVTVHVNTHDNSGKSRYYQWTFDETYEYTAPLLSPFIIVDTTVVPRPVDEQVFTCWRTLGSTNIAIGSSFRLEDDIIQQKAVHFIPKGDVKLSKKYSILVRQTVLSREAYDFWLNLQQTTEQLGGLFDPQPGKVVGNIHSINGDKEPVLGYFGGGQIKEKRLFIKHSDLPENLRVPRFSPCEQDTVMKKDLPLLDRSYYITSELREGPVVLGYTYTTRSCADCRVDRGIITKPTFWE
;
A
#
# COMPACT_ATOMS: atom_id res chain seq x y z
N MET A 1 -17.26 -59.07 -23.05
CA MET A 1 -16.43 -57.96 -22.50
C MET A 1 -15.57 -58.53 -21.39
N THR A 2 -14.25 -58.39 -21.48
CA THR A 2 -13.28 -58.89 -20.50
C THR A 2 -13.36 -58.08 -19.19
N LEU A 3 -13.04 -58.69 -18.03
CA LEU A 3 -13.04 -58.04 -16.71
C LEU A 3 -12.37 -56.65 -16.73
N ARG A 4 -11.33 -56.48 -17.56
CA ARG A 4 -10.59 -55.22 -17.77
C ARG A 4 -11.48 -54.06 -18.23
N ASN A 5 -12.48 -54.31 -19.07
CA ASN A 5 -13.39 -53.26 -19.55
C ASN A 5 -14.36 -52.80 -18.46
N TYR A 6 -14.70 -53.67 -17.50
CA TYR A 6 -15.57 -53.31 -16.37
C TYR A 6 -14.85 -52.40 -15.37
N TYR A 7 -13.56 -52.67 -15.09
CA TYR A 7 -12.73 -51.80 -14.26
C TYR A 7 -12.52 -50.41 -14.88
N ILE A 8 -12.31 -50.33 -16.20
CA ILE A 8 -12.16 -49.04 -16.89
C ILE A 8 -13.46 -48.22 -16.78
N ILE A 9 -14.63 -48.85 -16.98
CA ILE A 9 -15.92 -48.17 -16.86
C ILE A 9 -16.17 -47.69 -15.42
N ILE A 10 -15.83 -48.51 -14.41
CA ILE A 10 -15.96 -48.12 -13.00
C ILE A 10 -15.01 -46.96 -12.66
N ILE A 11 -13.76 -46.98 -13.14
CA ILE A 11 -12.79 -45.91 -12.89
C ILE A 11 -13.24 -44.60 -13.56
N VAL A 12 -13.75 -44.66 -14.79
CA VAL A 12 -14.29 -43.47 -15.48
C VAL A 12 -15.54 -42.95 -14.74
N ALA A 13 -16.46 -43.81 -14.34
CA ALA A 13 -17.64 -43.41 -13.58
C ALA A 13 -17.31 -42.80 -12.20
N LEU A 14 -16.30 -43.36 -11.51
CA LEU A 14 -15.82 -42.82 -10.23
C LEU A 14 -15.12 -41.47 -10.42
N SER A 15 -14.39 -41.27 -11.53
CA SER A 15 -13.75 -39.99 -11.84
C SER A 15 -14.73 -38.87 -12.18
N LEU A 16 -15.89 -39.18 -12.77
CA LEU A 16 -16.97 -38.21 -12.98
C LEU A 16 -17.71 -37.85 -11.69
N ALA A 17 -17.69 -38.70 -10.66
CA ALA A 17 -18.33 -38.43 -9.38
C ALA A 17 -17.57 -37.41 -8.51
N PHE A 18 -16.33 -37.05 -8.87
CA PHE A 18 -15.52 -36.05 -8.17
C PHE A 18 -15.55 -34.65 -8.82
N THR A 19 -16.36 -34.42 -9.85
CA THR A 19 -16.56 -33.07 -10.41
C THR A 19 -17.64 -32.34 -9.61
N SER A 20 -17.35 -31.98 -8.35
CA SER A 20 -18.15 -30.98 -7.66
C SER A 20 -17.71 -29.60 -8.15
N CYS A 21 -18.45 -29.02 -9.09
CA CYS A 21 -18.37 -27.58 -9.29
C CYS A 21 -18.85 -26.92 -8.00
N VAL A 22 -17.95 -26.19 -7.34
CA VAL A 22 -18.35 -25.27 -6.27
C VAL A 22 -19.06 -24.13 -6.98
N ASP A 23 -20.39 -24.11 -6.92
CA ASP A 23 -21.15 -22.97 -7.42
C ASP A 23 -20.82 -21.75 -6.54
N PRO A 24 -20.28 -20.66 -7.11
CA PRO A 24 -20.06 -19.44 -6.36
C PRO A 24 -21.40 -18.98 -5.78
N TYR A 25 -21.43 -18.70 -4.48
CA TYR A 25 -22.60 -18.11 -3.86
C TYR A 25 -22.85 -16.73 -4.46
N ALA A 26 -23.79 -16.64 -5.41
CA ALA A 26 -24.26 -15.37 -5.93
C ALA A 26 -25.15 -14.73 -4.87
N THR A 27 -24.61 -13.76 -4.13
CA THR A 27 -25.40 -12.97 -3.17
C THR A 27 -26.55 -12.30 -3.94
N PRO A 28 -27.81 -12.56 -3.57
CA PRO A 28 -28.95 -11.95 -4.23
C PRO A 28 -29.08 -10.50 -3.74
N GLU A 29 -28.20 -9.58 -4.19
CA GLU A 29 -28.36 -8.11 -4.09
C GLU A 29 -27.22 -7.29 -4.77
N SER A 30 -26.59 -7.78 -5.84
CA SER A 30 -25.39 -7.12 -6.41
C SER A 30 -25.64 -5.79 -7.17
N ASN A 31 -26.86 -5.27 -7.22
CA ASN A 31 -27.23 -4.09 -8.03
C ASN A 31 -27.92 -2.97 -7.22
N GLN A 32 -27.61 -2.82 -5.93
CA GLN A 32 -28.01 -1.60 -5.21
C GLN A 32 -27.01 -0.48 -5.50
N ASN A 33 -27.52 0.73 -5.74
CA ASN A 33 -26.70 1.93 -5.83
C ASN A 33 -26.14 2.21 -4.43
N ILE A 34 -24.85 1.93 -4.20
CA ILE A 34 -24.21 2.08 -2.90
C ILE A 34 -23.87 3.55 -2.69
N ASP A 35 -24.72 4.29 -1.99
CA ASP A 35 -24.51 5.70 -1.65
C ASP A 35 -23.97 5.88 -0.22
N ILE A 36 -22.92 5.13 0.14
CA ILE A 36 -22.33 5.16 1.48
C ILE A 36 -21.11 6.06 1.48
N LEU A 37 -21.09 7.09 2.33
CA LEU A 37 -19.92 7.93 2.54
C LEU A 37 -18.84 7.16 3.32
N VAL A 38 -17.60 7.24 2.84
CA VAL A 38 -16.41 6.72 3.50
C VAL A 38 -15.51 7.89 3.85
N VAL A 39 -15.09 7.96 5.12
CA VAL A 39 -14.31 9.06 5.69
C VAL A 39 -13.02 8.51 6.31
N ASP A 40 -11.87 8.94 5.82
CA ASP A 40 -10.58 8.70 6.48
C ASP A 40 -9.99 10.03 6.90
N GLY A 41 -9.96 10.31 8.20
CA GLY A 41 -9.54 11.59 8.73
C GLY A 41 -8.54 11.46 9.86
N PHE A 42 -7.51 12.32 9.84
CA PHE A 42 -6.49 12.36 10.86
C PHE A 42 -6.05 13.79 11.19
N LEU A 43 -5.99 14.13 12.47
CA LEU A 43 -5.38 15.34 13.02
C LEU A 43 -3.98 15.02 13.52
N ASP A 44 -2.97 15.59 12.87
CA ASP A 44 -1.55 15.46 13.21
C ASP A 44 -1.09 16.65 14.05
N ILE A 45 -0.69 16.36 15.29
CA ILE A 45 -0.20 17.34 16.25
C ILE A 45 1.15 17.94 15.83
N ASP A 46 2.09 17.11 15.36
CA ASP A 46 3.48 17.53 15.16
C ASP A 46 3.62 18.44 13.94
N ASN A 47 2.90 18.11 12.86
CA ASN A 47 2.91 18.94 11.66
C ASN A 47 1.87 20.08 11.71
N GLY A 48 0.93 20.04 12.66
CA GLY A 48 -0.16 21.00 12.75
C GLY A 48 -1.11 20.91 11.56
N THR A 49 -1.49 19.69 11.17
CA THR A 49 -2.25 19.44 9.93
C THR A 49 -3.46 18.57 10.20
N VAL A 50 -4.53 18.79 9.44
CA VAL A 50 -5.69 17.88 9.42
C VAL A 50 -5.92 17.46 7.99
N ASN A 51 -5.94 16.15 7.76
CA ASN A 51 -6.30 15.53 6.49
C ASN A 51 -7.63 14.83 6.64
N VAL A 52 -8.54 15.01 5.68
CA VAL A 52 -9.80 14.27 5.58
C VAL A 52 -10.00 13.87 4.13
N THR A 53 -9.99 12.57 3.87
CA THR A 53 -10.28 11.98 2.56
C THR A 53 -11.72 11.49 2.53
N LEU A 54 -12.48 11.94 1.53
CA LEU A 54 -13.88 11.56 1.33
C LEU A 54 -14.03 10.75 0.04
N SER A 55 -14.65 9.57 0.15
CA SER A 55 -14.99 8.72 -0.99
C SER A 55 -16.37 8.06 -0.81
N LYS A 56 -16.88 7.40 -1.85
CA LYS A 56 -18.07 6.55 -1.75
C LYS A 56 -17.67 5.08 -1.79
N ALA A 57 -18.38 4.25 -1.03
CA ALA A 57 -18.20 2.81 -1.10
C ALA A 57 -18.60 2.30 -2.50
N ILE A 58 -17.94 1.24 -2.93
CA ILE A 58 -18.19 0.57 -4.22
C ILE A 58 -18.55 -0.88 -4.00
N ASN A 59 -19.17 -1.49 -5.01
CA ASN A 59 -19.48 -2.91 -4.98
C ASN A 59 -18.17 -3.71 -4.97
N LEU A 60 -18.13 -4.79 -4.20
CA LEU A 60 -17.00 -5.72 -4.12
C LEU A 60 -16.56 -6.27 -5.49
N SER A 61 -17.49 -6.42 -6.43
CA SER A 61 -17.19 -6.92 -7.78
C SER A 61 -16.71 -5.84 -8.75
N SER A 62 -16.68 -4.56 -8.33
CA SER A 62 -16.24 -3.47 -9.20
C SER A 62 -14.72 -3.52 -9.40
N PRO A 63 -14.23 -3.41 -10.64
CA PRO A 63 -12.80 -3.28 -10.92
C PRO A 63 -12.27 -1.86 -10.70
N ASP A 64 -13.16 -0.89 -10.45
CA ASP A 64 -12.84 0.52 -10.34
C ASP A 64 -12.40 0.91 -8.93
N ALA A 65 -11.72 2.05 -8.81
CA ALA A 65 -11.40 2.63 -7.51
C ALA A 65 -12.64 3.31 -6.88
N PRO A 66 -12.73 3.37 -5.54
CA PRO A 66 -13.78 4.13 -4.87
C PRO A 66 -13.84 5.58 -5.36
N PRO A 67 -15.00 6.08 -5.83
CA PRO A 67 -15.06 7.42 -6.39
C PRO A 67 -14.93 8.46 -5.27
N ALA A 68 -14.08 9.45 -5.51
CA ALA A 68 -13.84 10.55 -4.59
C ALA A 68 -15.05 11.49 -4.50
N VAL A 69 -15.29 12.04 -3.31
CA VAL A 69 -16.34 13.05 -3.08
C VAL A 69 -15.74 14.44 -3.17
N VAL A 70 -16.15 15.21 -4.17
CA VAL A 70 -15.59 16.55 -4.46
C VAL A 70 -16.50 17.71 -4.07
N ALA A 71 -17.81 17.50 -4.04
CA ALA A 71 -18.80 18.52 -3.70
C ALA A 71 -19.19 18.44 -2.22
N ALA A 72 -18.21 18.68 -1.35
CA ALA A 72 -18.40 18.70 0.10
C ALA A 72 -17.66 19.87 0.73
N THR A 73 -18.15 20.34 1.88
CA THR A 73 -17.39 21.21 2.78
C THR A 73 -17.02 20.45 4.03
N VAL A 74 -15.78 20.64 4.49
CA VAL A 74 -15.25 19.97 5.68
C VAL A 74 -14.72 21.04 6.62
N HIS A 75 -15.11 20.95 7.88
CA HIS A 75 -14.63 21.83 8.94
C HIS A 75 -14.08 21.00 10.09
N LEU A 76 -13.01 21.50 10.71
CA LEU A 76 -12.57 21.09 12.04
C LEU A 76 -13.29 21.97 13.06
N GLU A 77 -13.90 21.35 14.07
CA GLU A 77 -14.52 22.04 15.20
C GLU A 77 -13.79 21.65 16.49
N ASP A 78 -13.44 22.63 17.33
CA ASP A 78 -12.91 22.37 18.67
C ASP A 78 -14.03 22.41 19.75
N SER A 79 -13.69 22.02 20.98
CA SER A 79 -14.62 22.00 22.11
C SER A 79 -15.13 23.39 22.55
N ASP A 80 -14.52 24.47 22.06
CA ASP A 80 -14.95 25.85 22.32
C ASP A 80 -15.86 26.39 21.20
N ASN A 81 -16.22 25.54 20.23
CA ASN A 81 -16.99 25.87 19.01
C ASN A 81 -16.23 26.78 18.02
N ASN A 82 -14.90 26.79 18.06
CA ASN A 82 -14.13 27.36 16.97
C ASN A 82 -14.24 26.45 15.74
N ILE A 83 -14.49 27.05 14.57
CA ILE A 83 -14.71 26.34 13.31
C ILE A 83 -13.61 26.75 12.32
N LEU A 84 -12.87 25.77 11.81
CA LEU A 84 -11.78 25.97 10.86
C LEU A 84 -12.08 25.20 9.56
N PRO A 85 -12.23 25.87 8.41
CA PRO A 85 -12.50 25.20 7.15
C PRO A 85 -11.26 24.49 6.61
N LEU A 86 -11.44 23.26 6.11
CA LEU A 86 -10.41 22.55 5.34
C LEU A 86 -10.54 22.91 3.86
N GLY A 87 -9.42 23.20 3.22
CA GLY A 87 -9.33 23.49 1.79
C GLY A 87 -9.21 22.23 0.94
N THR A 88 -9.51 22.33 -0.35
CA THR A 88 -9.27 21.23 -1.30
C THR A 88 -7.80 21.18 -1.71
N THR A 89 -7.33 19.99 -2.08
CA THR A 89 -5.95 19.78 -2.56
C THR A 89 -5.91 19.39 -4.04
N THR A 90 -4.70 19.21 -4.59
CA THR A 90 -4.51 18.62 -5.93
C THR A 90 -4.94 17.15 -5.99
N THR A 91 -5.04 16.47 -4.84
CA THR A 91 -5.56 15.12 -4.73
C THR A 91 -7.07 15.17 -4.59
N VAL A 92 -7.78 14.60 -5.56
CA VAL A 92 -9.25 14.62 -5.61
C VAL A 92 -9.83 13.88 -4.40
N GLY A 93 -10.76 14.53 -3.68
CA GLY A 93 -11.40 13.97 -2.47
C GLY A 93 -10.62 14.21 -1.17
N LEU A 94 -9.41 14.76 -1.23
CA LEU A 94 -8.63 15.13 -0.04
C LEU A 94 -8.87 16.61 0.32
N PHE A 95 -9.35 16.80 1.55
CA PHE A 95 -9.50 18.09 2.21
C PHE A 95 -8.41 18.24 3.28
N ARG A 96 -7.78 19.40 3.33
CA ARG A 96 -6.63 19.65 4.21
C ARG A 96 -6.60 21.07 4.76
N ILE A 97 -6.10 21.18 5.99
CA ILE A 97 -5.64 22.44 6.57
C ILE A 97 -4.23 22.23 7.15
N ASP A 98 -3.39 23.26 7.04
CA ASP A 98 -2.00 23.28 7.45
C ASP A 98 -1.72 24.44 8.43
N GLY A 99 -0.60 24.37 9.14
CA GLY A 99 -0.11 25.47 9.97
C GLY A 99 -0.94 25.74 11.22
N LEU A 100 -1.62 24.72 11.74
CA LEU A 100 -2.39 24.81 12.97
C LEU A 100 -1.50 24.61 14.20
N THR A 101 -1.77 25.42 15.23
CA THR A 101 -1.31 25.11 16.59
C THR A 101 -2.41 24.32 17.29
N ILE A 102 -2.21 23.01 17.47
CA ILE A 102 -3.17 22.13 18.12
C ILE A 102 -3.00 22.20 19.64
N ASP A 103 -4.08 22.51 20.34
CA ASP A 103 -4.14 22.47 21.80
C ASP A 103 -4.52 21.06 22.26
N GLN A 104 -3.57 20.33 22.84
CA GLN A 104 -3.75 18.95 23.30
C GLN A 104 -4.71 18.84 24.50
N GLY A 105 -5.08 19.95 25.14
CA GLY A 105 -6.10 19.99 26.18
C GLY A 105 -7.53 20.05 25.65
N LYS A 106 -7.72 20.30 24.35
CA LYS A 106 -9.03 20.42 23.70
C LYS A 106 -9.44 19.12 23.02
N GLN A 107 -10.75 19.04 22.79
CA GLN A 107 -11.32 18.00 21.93
C GLN A 107 -11.61 18.57 20.54
N TYR A 108 -11.49 17.73 19.53
CA TYR A 108 -11.69 18.09 18.13
C TYR A 108 -12.64 17.13 17.46
N ARG A 109 -13.41 17.60 16.48
CA ARG A 109 -14.23 16.77 15.60
C ARG A 109 -14.25 17.34 14.20
N ILE A 110 -14.65 16.53 13.23
CA ILE A 110 -14.91 17.01 11.87
C ILE A 110 -16.41 17.11 11.60
N ARG A 111 -16.78 18.15 10.84
CA ARG A 111 -18.10 18.33 10.29
C ARG A 111 -18.03 18.31 8.78
N ILE A 112 -18.77 17.40 8.16
CA ILE A 112 -18.79 17.21 6.71
C ILE A 112 -20.19 17.53 6.22
N LYS A 113 -20.31 18.40 5.22
CA LYS A 113 -21.57 18.71 4.57
C LYS A 113 -21.47 18.45 3.07
N THR A 114 -22.32 17.56 2.56
CA THR A 114 -22.51 17.30 1.14
C THR A 114 -23.73 18.07 0.62
N ALA A 115 -24.15 17.82 -0.62
CA ALA A 115 -25.28 18.52 -1.24
C ALA A 115 -26.58 18.46 -0.42
N ASP A 116 -26.84 17.32 0.21
CA ASP A 116 -28.10 16.95 0.87
C ASP A 116 -27.91 16.41 2.30
N LYS A 117 -26.68 16.02 2.68
CA LYS A 117 -26.39 15.31 3.92
C LYS A 117 -25.35 16.04 4.76
N GLU A 118 -25.44 15.84 6.06
CA GLU A 118 -24.51 16.41 7.02
C GLU A 118 -24.08 15.35 8.03
N TYR A 119 -22.78 15.33 8.32
CA TYR A 119 -22.14 14.34 9.16
C TYR A 119 -21.25 15.01 10.20
N LEU A 120 -21.20 14.41 11.39
CA LEU A 120 -20.28 14.78 12.46
C LEU A 120 -19.49 13.56 12.89
N SER A 121 -18.20 13.75 13.16
CA SER A 121 -17.49 12.81 14.00
C SER A 121 -17.84 13.02 15.47
N ASP A 122 -17.63 11.98 16.28
CA ASP A 122 -17.44 12.17 17.71
C ASP A 122 -16.23 13.06 17.98
N PHE A 123 -16.21 13.64 19.17
CA PHE A 123 -15.05 14.37 19.66
C PHE A 123 -13.90 13.39 19.98
N ILE A 124 -12.71 13.72 19.49
CA ILE A 124 -11.47 13.04 19.82
C ILE A 124 -10.57 13.95 20.66
N THR A 125 -9.74 13.33 21.49
CA THR A 125 -8.64 14.00 22.18
C THR A 125 -7.32 13.55 21.55
N PRO A 126 -6.58 14.43 20.87
CA PRO A 126 -5.30 14.07 20.27
C PRO A 126 -4.31 13.61 21.35
N THR A 127 -3.71 12.45 21.16
CA THR A 127 -2.79 11.85 22.16
C THR A 127 -1.33 11.95 21.72
N PRO A 128 -0.40 12.28 22.64
CA PRO A 128 1.02 12.11 22.42
C PRO A 128 1.37 10.65 22.14
N SER A 129 2.43 10.43 21.36
CA SER A 129 2.91 9.10 21.00
C SER A 129 4.34 8.95 21.49
N PRO A 130 4.68 7.87 22.21
CA PRO A 130 6.05 7.64 22.65
C PRO A 130 6.95 7.38 21.45
N GLU A 131 8.25 7.60 21.63
CA GLU A 131 9.23 7.33 20.58
C GLU A 131 9.26 5.84 20.18
N ILE A 132 9.65 5.60 18.93
CA ILE A 132 9.91 4.25 18.45
C ILE A 132 11.34 3.85 18.90
N ASP A 133 11.44 2.86 19.79
CA ASP A 133 12.74 2.37 20.29
C ASP A 133 13.58 1.80 19.17
N SER A 134 12.98 0.96 18.32
CA SER A 134 13.65 0.40 17.16
C SER A 134 12.67 -0.16 16.13
N VAL A 135 13.09 -0.08 14.86
CA VAL A 135 12.52 -0.85 13.76
C VAL A 135 13.59 -1.83 13.33
N THR A 136 13.24 -3.12 13.34
CA THR A 136 14.16 -4.23 13.08
C THR A 136 13.57 -5.17 12.05
N TRP A 137 14.34 -6.13 11.56
CA TRP A 137 13.83 -7.14 10.65
C TRP A 137 14.37 -8.52 11.02
N ARG A 138 13.64 -9.56 10.65
CA ARG A 138 14.05 -10.97 10.79
C ARG A 138 13.80 -11.69 9.48
N ALA A 139 14.76 -12.52 9.07
CA ALA A 139 14.59 -13.43 7.96
C ALA A 139 13.93 -14.74 8.43
N SER A 140 13.08 -15.30 7.57
CA SER A 140 12.62 -16.68 7.59
C SER A 140 12.91 -17.32 6.24
N ASP A 141 12.57 -18.61 6.06
CA ASP A 141 12.70 -19.26 4.75
C ASP A 141 11.77 -18.66 3.68
N ASP A 142 10.68 -18.03 4.13
CA ASP A 142 9.63 -17.49 3.26
C ASP A 142 9.79 -16.00 2.95
N GLY A 143 10.70 -15.27 3.64
CA GLY A 143 10.90 -13.85 3.39
C GLY A 143 11.48 -13.07 4.57
N VAL A 144 11.15 -11.78 4.62
CA VAL A 144 11.62 -10.83 5.64
C VAL A 144 10.42 -10.23 6.37
N THR A 145 10.41 -10.31 7.69
CA THR A 145 9.40 -9.64 8.53
C THR A 145 10.02 -8.44 9.24
N VAL A 146 9.41 -7.27 9.07
CA VAL A 146 9.75 -6.04 9.78
C VAL A 146 9.00 -6.01 11.12
N HIS A 147 9.72 -5.65 12.18
CA HIS A 147 9.21 -5.58 13.54
C HIS A 147 9.48 -4.21 14.16
N VAL A 148 8.57 -3.78 15.04
CA VAL A 148 8.69 -2.56 15.83
C VAL A 148 8.78 -2.87 17.32
N ASN A 149 9.53 -2.04 18.04
CA ASN A 149 9.62 -2.04 19.50
C ASN A 149 9.39 -0.61 20.00
N THR A 150 8.59 -0.45 21.05
CA THR A 150 8.32 0.84 21.70
C THR A 150 7.94 0.60 23.17
N HIS A 151 8.09 1.64 23.98
CA HIS A 151 7.63 1.65 25.36
C HIS A 151 7.16 3.05 25.78
N ASP A 152 6.28 3.10 26.79
CA ASP A 152 5.87 4.35 27.44
C ASP A 152 5.95 4.23 28.96
N ASN A 153 6.99 4.81 29.55
CA ASN A 153 7.16 4.79 31.02
C ASN A 153 6.05 5.55 31.78
N SER A 154 5.23 6.36 31.10
CA SER A 154 4.09 7.04 31.72
C SER A 154 2.84 6.15 31.81
N GLY A 155 2.81 5.05 31.05
CA GLY A 155 1.70 4.10 31.00
C GLY A 155 0.41 4.66 30.40
N LYS A 156 0.49 5.77 29.66
CA LYS A 156 -0.64 6.48 29.05
C LYS A 156 -0.98 5.96 27.64
N SER A 157 -0.15 5.10 27.07
CA SER A 157 -0.19 4.69 25.68
C SER A 157 -0.55 3.20 25.55
N ARG A 158 -1.80 2.79 25.77
CA ARG A 158 -2.13 1.35 25.86
C ARG A 158 -2.48 0.68 24.53
N TYR A 159 -2.70 1.47 23.48
CA TYR A 159 -3.13 0.99 22.17
C TYR A 159 -2.34 1.72 21.09
N TYR A 160 -1.83 0.97 20.13
CA TYR A 160 -0.91 1.47 19.12
C TYR A 160 -1.36 1.04 17.73
N GLN A 161 -1.09 1.90 16.76
CA GLN A 161 -1.17 1.60 15.35
C GLN A 161 0.16 1.95 14.67
N TRP A 162 0.53 1.12 13.71
CA TRP A 162 1.66 1.36 12.83
C TRP A 162 1.20 1.41 11.39
N THR A 163 1.58 2.47 10.70
CA THR A 163 1.51 2.57 9.24
C THR A 163 2.92 2.73 8.70
N PHE A 164 3.09 2.63 7.38
CA PHE A 164 4.42 2.82 6.80
C PHE A 164 4.37 3.30 5.36
N ASP A 165 5.46 3.94 4.94
CA ASP A 165 5.81 4.04 3.53
C ASP A 165 7.03 3.15 3.27
N GLU A 166 6.91 2.23 2.32
CA GLU A 166 8.02 1.45 1.82
C GLU A 166 8.52 2.02 0.50
N THR A 167 9.85 2.02 0.33
CA THR A 167 10.49 2.39 -0.92
C THR A 167 11.54 1.35 -1.23
N TYR A 168 11.64 0.93 -2.48
CA TYR A 168 12.62 -0.07 -2.91
C TYR A 168 13.28 0.33 -4.21
N GLU A 169 14.57 0.04 -4.28
CA GLU A 169 15.40 0.16 -5.48
C GLU A 169 15.36 -1.17 -6.23
N TYR A 170 15.21 -1.10 -7.55
CA TYR A 170 15.26 -2.26 -8.42
C TYR A 170 15.76 -1.87 -9.81
N THR A 171 16.16 -2.88 -10.57
CA THR A 171 16.64 -2.69 -11.95
C THR A 171 15.73 -3.34 -12.97
N ALA A 172 15.74 -2.80 -14.18
CA ALA A 172 15.26 -3.51 -15.36
C ALA A 172 16.05 -4.82 -15.55
N PRO A 173 15.45 -5.85 -16.17
CA PRO A 173 16.15 -7.10 -16.46
C PRO A 173 17.45 -6.94 -17.26
N LEU A 174 17.44 -6.04 -18.26
CA LEU A 174 18.55 -5.78 -19.16
C LEU A 174 18.91 -4.29 -19.13
N LEU A 175 20.21 -4.00 -19.18
CA LEU A 175 20.70 -2.64 -19.32
C LEU A 175 20.52 -2.17 -20.77
N SER A 176 19.92 -0.99 -20.96
CA SER A 176 19.91 -0.28 -22.24
C SER A 176 20.77 0.98 -22.12
N PRO A 177 22.09 0.89 -22.37
CA PRO A 177 23.00 2.01 -22.20
C PRO A 177 22.98 2.96 -23.41
N PHE A 178 22.19 2.66 -24.43
CA PHE A 178 22.10 3.44 -25.67
C PHE A 178 20.67 3.91 -25.95
N ILE A 179 20.57 4.97 -26.74
CA ILE A 179 19.32 5.49 -27.29
C ILE A 179 19.53 5.81 -28.78
N ILE A 180 18.46 5.74 -29.57
CA ILE A 180 18.51 6.13 -30.97
C ILE A 180 18.01 7.57 -31.09
N VAL A 181 18.88 8.49 -31.50
CA VAL A 181 18.54 9.86 -31.82
C VAL A 181 18.59 10.01 -33.34
N ASP A 182 17.46 10.39 -33.94
CA ASP A 182 17.23 10.37 -35.38
C ASP A 182 17.51 8.98 -36.00
N THR A 183 18.70 8.75 -36.50
CA THR A 183 19.14 7.47 -37.12
C THR A 183 20.46 6.96 -36.54
N THR A 184 20.96 7.57 -35.47
CA THR A 184 22.24 7.24 -34.86
C THR A 184 22.03 6.69 -33.46
N VAL A 185 22.73 5.60 -33.15
CA VAL A 185 22.81 5.07 -31.78
C VAL A 185 23.88 5.86 -31.03
N VAL A 186 23.48 6.46 -29.91
CA VAL A 186 24.36 7.23 -29.03
C VAL A 186 24.24 6.69 -27.60
N PRO A 187 25.25 6.91 -26.74
CA PRO A 187 25.12 6.65 -25.31
C PRO A 187 23.90 7.39 -24.74
N ARG A 188 23.13 6.69 -23.92
CA ARG A 188 21.97 7.25 -23.23
C ARG A 188 22.41 8.28 -22.19
N PRO A 189 21.90 9.52 -22.23
CA PRO A 189 22.18 10.55 -21.23
C PRO A 189 21.83 10.10 -19.80
N VAL A 190 22.43 10.73 -18.80
CA VAL A 190 22.25 10.38 -17.37
C VAL A 190 20.80 10.62 -16.91
N ASP A 191 20.18 11.68 -17.38
CA ASP A 191 18.79 12.07 -17.12
C ASP A 191 17.76 11.25 -17.89
N GLU A 192 18.21 10.47 -18.88
CA GLU A 192 17.38 9.54 -19.66
C GLU A 192 17.60 8.07 -19.28
N GLN A 193 18.33 7.78 -18.21
CA GLN A 193 18.57 6.42 -17.72
C GLN A 193 17.26 5.76 -17.30
N VAL A 194 17.09 4.49 -17.69
CA VAL A 194 15.87 3.70 -17.45
C VAL A 194 16.16 2.36 -16.77
N PHE A 195 17.40 2.15 -16.33
CA PHE A 195 17.84 0.88 -15.77
C PHE A 195 17.52 0.75 -14.28
N THR A 196 17.75 1.79 -13.48
CA THR A 196 17.51 1.79 -12.03
C THR A 196 16.30 2.64 -11.70
N CYS A 197 15.36 2.08 -10.95
CA CYS A 197 14.18 2.77 -10.50
C CYS A 197 13.98 2.62 -8.99
N TRP A 198 13.24 3.58 -8.45
CA TRP A 198 12.65 3.53 -7.12
C TRP A 198 11.14 3.50 -7.23
N ARG A 199 10.49 2.77 -6.34
CA ARG A 199 9.04 2.81 -6.19
C ARG A 199 8.68 2.92 -4.73
N THR A 200 7.75 3.83 -4.43
CA THR A 200 7.21 4.07 -3.08
C THR A 200 5.77 3.61 -3.01
N LEU A 201 5.43 2.88 -1.96
CA LEU A 201 4.09 2.38 -1.67
C LEU A 201 3.77 2.64 -0.20
N GLY A 202 2.51 2.98 0.10
CA GLY A 202 2.01 3.07 1.47
C GLY A 202 1.59 1.70 2.01
N SER A 203 1.37 1.63 3.32
CA SER A 203 0.86 0.45 4.01
C SER A 203 -0.50 0.01 3.47
N THR A 204 -0.64 -1.29 3.21
CA THR A 204 -1.91 -1.90 2.78
C THR A 204 -2.54 -2.77 3.85
N ASN A 205 -1.80 -3.14 4.88
CA ASN A 205 -2.26 -3.96 6.00
C ASN A 205 -2.48 -3.11 7.26
N ILE A 206 -3.41 -3.55 8.10
CA ILE A 206 -3.68 -2.96 9.40
C ILE A 206 -2.70 -3.58 10.41
N ALA A 207 -1.79 -2.77 10.95
CA ALA A 207 -0.90 -3.19 12.03
C ALA A 207 -1.26 -2.47 13.33
N ILE A 208 -1.90 -3.19 14.25
CA ILE A 208 -2.28 -2.68 15.58
C ILE A 208 -1.76 -3.59 16.70
N GLY A 209 -1.57 -3.03 17.89
CA GLY A 209 -1.10 -3.74 19.08
C GLY A 209 -1.49 -3.05 20.37
N SER A 210 -1.47 -3.78 21.48
CA SER A 210 -1.86 -3.25 22.78
C SER A 210 -0.99 -3.80 23.90
N SER A 211 -0.63 -2.92 24.83
CA SER A 211 0.02 -3.23 26.10
C SER A 211 -0.98 -3.22 27.26
N PHE A 212 -2.29 -3.10 26.99
CA PHE A 212 -3.34 -2.97 28.01
C PHE A 212 -3.38 -4.15 29.00
N ARG A 213 -3.03 -5.35 28.54
CA ARG A 213 -2.96 -6.57 29.37
C ARG A 213 -1.59 -6.80 30.00
N LEU A 214 -0.64 -5.89 29.79
CA LEU A 214 0.69 -5.96 30.34
C LEU A 214 0.81 -4.96 31.49
N GLU A 215 1.58 -5.32 32.51
CA GLU A 215 1.89 -4.42 33.62
C GLU A 215 2.65 -3.19 33.09
N ASP A 216 3.75 -3.46 32.38
CA ASP A 216 4.53 -2.45 31.69
C ASP A 216 3.93 -2.10 30.33
N ASP A 217 3.97 -0.81 29.99
CA ASP A 217 3.56 -0.33 28.68
C ASP A 217 4.70 -0.53 27.66
N ILE A 218 4.86 -1.77 27.24
CA ILE A 218 5.94 -2.21 26.36
C ILE A 218 5.36 -3.05 25.22
N ILE A 219 5.71 -2.68 24.00
CA ILE A 219 5.50 -3.50 22.80
C ILE A 219 6.86 -3.98 22.30
N GLN A 220 7.06 -5.29 22.25
CA GLN A 220 8.29 -5.89 21.72
C GLN A 220 8.00 -6.79 20.53
N GLN A 221 8.86 -6.68 19.52
CA GLN A 221 8.90 -7.53 18.33
C GLN A 221 7.53 -7.68 17.68
N LYS A 222 6.78 -6.57 17.58
CA LYS A 222 5.50 -6.56 16.89
C LYS A 222 5.76 -6.54 15.39
N ALA A 223 5.36 -7.60 14.69
CA ALA A 223 5.40 -7.64 13.23
C ALA A 223 4.47 -6.58 12.64
N VAL A 224 4.98 -5.79 11.70
CA VAL A 224 4.24 -4.70 11.03
C VAL A 224 4.13 -4.89 9.52
N HIS A 225 5.09 -5.59 8.90
CA HIS A 225 5.10 -5.84 7.47
C HIS A 225 5.89 -7.10 7.12
N PHE A 226 5.46 -7.81 6.09
CA PHE A 226 6.14 -8.99 5.58
C PHE A 226 6.43 -8.83 4.09
N ILE A 227 7.66 -9.13 3.70
CA ILE A 227 8.14 -9.06 2.32
C ILE A 227 8.47 -10.49 1.88
N PRO A 228 7.70 -11.09 0.96
CA PRO A 228 7.94 -12.47 0.52
C PRO A 228 9.30 -12.66 -0.14
N LYS A 229 9.82 -13.88 -0.03
CA LYS A 229 11.01 -14.33 -0.77
C LYS A 229 10.78 -14.18 -2.27
N GLY A 230 11.78 -13.62 -2.96
CA GLY A 230 11.73 -13.39 -4.40
C GLY A 230 10.97 -12.13 -4.81
N ASP A 231 10.40 -11.38 -3.87
CA ASP A 231 9.83 -10.07 -4.15
C ASP A 231 10.92 -9.10 -4.63
N VAL A 232 10.63 -8.35 -5.69
CA VAL A 232 11.52 -7.35 -6.30
C VAL A 232 11.98 -6.30 -5.29
N LYS A 233 11.19 -6.05 -4.23
CA LYS A 233 11.53 -5.16 -3.11
C LYS A 233 12.87 -5.49 -2.45
N LEU A 234 13.26 -6.77 -2.45
CA LEU A 234 14.49 -7.27 -1.85
C LEU A 234 15.66 -7.41 -2.85
N SER A 235 15.48 -7.00 -4.12
CA SER A 235 16.45 -7.26 -5.20
C SER A 235 17.70 -6.37 -5.16
N LYS A 236 17.64 -5.17 -4.57
CA LYS A 236 18.79 -4.27 -4.42
C LYS A 236 18.88 -3.65 -3.03
N LYS A 237 17.98 -2.72 -2.73
CA LYS A 237 17.92 -2.02 -1.45
C LYS A 237 16.47 -1.69 -1.13
N TYR A 238 16.09 -1.92 0.11
CA TYR A 238 14.76 -1.69 0.65
C TYR A 238 14.83 -0.65 1.76
N SER A 239 13.80 0.19 1.87
CA SER A 239 13.56 1.08 3.00
C SER A 239 12.12 1.03 3.42
N ILE A 240 11.89 1.14 4.72
CA ILE A 240 10.56 1.31 5.31
C ILE A 240 10.62 2.42 6.35
N LEU A 241 9.72 3.40 6.23
CA LEU A 241 9.47 4.43 7.24
C LEU A 241 8.23 4.03 8.02
N VAL A 242 8.42 3.51 9.24
CA VAL A 242 7.31 3.14 10.12
C VAL A 242 6.86 4.39 10.86
N ARG A 243 5.54 4.62 10.90
CA ARG A 243 4.86 5.68 11.64
C ARG A 243 4.05 5.04 12.76
N GLN A 244 4.21 5.56 13.97
CA GLN A 244 3.54 5.07 15.17
C GLN A 244 2.60 6.13 15.73
N THR A 245 1.35 5.73 15.95
CA THR A 245 0.33 6.54 16.61
C THR A 245 -0.25 5.79 17.79
N VAL A 246 -0.55 6.53 18.86
CA VAL A 246 -1.34 6.03 19.98
C VAL A 246 -2.82 6.19 19.65
N LEU A 247 -3.59 5.15 19.95
CA LEU A 247 -5.02 5.10 19.72
C LEU A 247 -5.79 5.25 21.03
N SER A 248 -6.98 5.86 20.95
CA SER A 248 -7.98 5.64 21.98
C SER A 248 -8.46 4.18 21.94
N ARG A 249 -9.15 3.74 23.00
CA ARG A 249 -9.71 2.39 23.02
C ARG A 249 -10.72 2.18 21.88
N GLU A 250 -11.55 3.17 21.64
CA GLU A 250 -12.60 3.16 20.61
C GLU A 250 -11.99 3.08 19.21
N ALA A 251 -10.90 3.83 18.97
CA ALA A 251 -10.16 3.75 17.71
C ALA A 251 -9.50 2.37 17.53
N TYR A 252 -8.92 1.81 18.60
CA TYR A 252 -8.35 0.46 18.56
C TYR A 252 -9.40 -0.60 18.25
N ASP A 253 -10.57 -0.53 18.89
CA ASP A 253 -11.68 -1.46 18.65
C ASP A 253 -12.20 -1.33 17.21
N PHE A 254 -12.28 -0.11 16.65
CA PHE A 254 -12.60 0.12 15.24
C PHE A 254 -11.61 -0.61 14.31
N TRP A 255 -10.30 -0.37 14.48
CA TRP A 255 -9.27 -0.99 13.64
C TRP A 255 -9.18 -2.50 13.82
N LEU A 256 -9.41 -3.01 15.03
CA LEU A 256 -9.43 -4.44 15.32
C LEU A 256 -10.59 -5.11 14.58
N ASN A 257 -11.79 -4.54 14.67
CA ASN A 257 -12.95 -5.05 13.93
C ASN A 257 -12.74 -4.96 12.42
N LEU A 258 -12.12 -3.88 11.92
CA LEU A 258 -11.79 -3.77 10.50
C LEU A 258 -10.80 -4.87 10.08
N GLN A 259 -9.70 -5.04 10.82
CA GLN A 259 -8.70 -6.08 10.53
C GLN A 259 -9.32 -7.49 10.52
N GLN A 260 -10.16 -7.81 11.51
CA GLN A 260 -10.82 -9.11 11.62
C GLN A 260 -11.80 -9.38 10.46
N THR A 261 -12.37 -8.33 9.87
CA THR A 261 -13.36 -8.45 8.79
C THR A 261 -12.78 -8.29 7.39
N THR A 262 -11.54 -7.78 7.23
CA THR A 262 -10.90 -7.57 5.91
C THR A 262 -9.66 -8.41 5.67
N GLU A 263 -8.89 -8.74 6.71
CA GLU A 263 -7.59 -9.42 6.58
C GLU A 263 -7.56 -10.84 7.17
N GLN A 264 -8.45 -11.14 8.11
CA GLN A 264 -8.56 -12.47 8.74
C GLN A 264 -9.76 -13.24 8.18
N LEU A 265 -9.82 -13.33 6.85
CA LEU A 265 -10.85 -14.06 6.09
C LEU A 265 -10.24 -15.30 5.40
N GLY A 266 -10.89 -16.46 5.48
CA GLY A 266 -10.47 -17.71 4.84
C GLY A 266 -10.57 -19.02 5.63
N GLY A 267 -10.99 -19.03 6.90
CA GLY A 267 -11.18 -20.21 7.75
C GLY A 267 -12.64 -20.56 8.06
N LEU A 268 -12.92 -21.85 8.32
CA LEU A 268 -14.25 -22.35 8.71
C LEU A 268 -14.76 -21.76 10.06
N PHE A 269 -13.84 -21.21 10.85
CA PHE A 269 -14.09 -20.63 12.16
C PHE A 269 -13.85 -19.12 12.20
N ASP A 270 -13.72 -18.48 11.03
CA ASP A 270 -13.52 -17.04 10.99
C ASP A 270 -14.76 -16.34 11.53
N PRO A 271 -14.56 -15.21 12.24
CA PRO A 271 -15.68 -14.42 12.71
C PRO A 271 -16.53 -14.02 11.50
N GLN A 272 -17.85 -14.24 11.60
CA GLN A 272 -18.78 -13.70 10.62
C GLN A 272 -18.59 -12.17 10.58
N PRO A 273 -18.47 -11.54 9.39
CA PRO A 273 -18.18 -10.12 9.29
C PRO A 273 -19.17 -9.30 10.12
N GLY A 274 -18.69 -8.75 11.24
CA GLY A 274 -19.45 -7.86 12.09
C GLY A 274 -19.55 -6.47 11.45
N LYS A 275 -20.56 -5.69 11.85
CA LYS A 275 -20.65 -4.30 11.40
C LYS A 275 -19.49 -3.50 12.01
N VAL A 276 -18.58 -3.02 11.17
CA VAL A 276 -17.54 -2.06 11.57
C VAL A 276 -18.20 -0.70 11.75
N VAL A 277 -18.34 -0.25 12.99
CA VAL A 277 -18.92 1.06 13.34
C VAL A 277 -17.78 2.01 13.65
N GLY A 278 -17.66 3.07 12.86
CA GLY A 278 -16.73 4.17 13.15
C GLY A 278 -17.35 5.27 14.00
N ASN A 279 -16.62 6.38 14.16
CA ASN A 279 -17.07 7.52 14.96
C ASN A 279 -17.72 8.64 14.13
N ILE A 280 -18.15 8.36 12.90
CA ILE A 280 -18.84 9.35 12.04
C ILE A 280 -20.34 9.03 11.97
N HIS A 281 -21.16 10.05 12.15
CA HIS A 281 -22.62 9.92 12.26
C HIS A 281 -23.34 10.94 11.38
N SER A 282 -24.42 10.50 10.72
CA SER A 282 -25.35 11.40 10.02
C SER A 282 -26.20 12.17 11.02
N ILE A 283 -26.39 13.46 10.80
CA ILE A 283 -27.22 14.33 11.65
C ILE A 283 -28.68 14.35 11.18
N ASN A 284 -28.91 14.15 9.89
CA ASN A 284 -30.20 14.40 9.24
C ASN A 284 -31.17 13.21 9.37
N GLY A 285 -31.53 12.80 10.60
CA GLY A 285 -32.71 11.95 10.93
C GLY A 285 -32.76 10.51 10.40
N ASP A 286 -32.16 10.25 9.24
CA ASP A 286 -32.02 8.95 8.61
C ASP A 286 -30.78 8.28 9.18
N LYS A 287 -30.95 7.08 9.75
CA LYS A 287 -29.86 6.22 10.25
C LYS A 287 -29.07 5.63 9.08
N GLU A 288 -28.64 6.47 8.16
CA GLU A 288 -27.85 6.06 7.00
C GLU A 288 -26.48 5.58 7.46
N PRO A 289 -25.95 4.51 6.85
CA PRO A 289 -24.61 4.03 7.16
C PRO A 289 -23.55 5.01 6.66
N VAL A 290 -22.56 5.27 7.51
CA VAL A 290 -21.32 5.97 7.17
C VAL A 290 -20.17 5.07 7.62
N LEU A 291 -19.10 5.03 6.84
CA LEU A 291 -17.92 4.23 7.14
C LEU A 291 -16.72 5.12 7.39
N GLY A 292 -15.79 4.59 8.18
CA GLY A 292 -14.51 5.22 8.45
C GLY A 292 -14.45 5.96 9.78
N TYR A 293 -13.33 6.62 10.03
CA TYR A 293 -12.98 7.12 11.36
C TYR A 293 -12.22 8.43 11.27
N PHE A 294 -12.49 9.35 12.20
CA PHE A 294 -11.67 10.53 12.44
C PHE A 294 -10.82 10.31 13.68
N GLY A 295 -9.51 10.18 13.50
CA GLY A 295 -8.52 10.03 14.57
C GLY A 295 -7.64 11.27 14.70
N GLY A 296 -6.76 11.26 15.69
CA GLY A 296 -5.78 12.32 15.84
C GLY A 296 -4.81 12.06 16.97
N GLY A 297 -3.59 12.57 16.79
CA GLY A 297 -2.51 12.32 17.72
C GLY A 297 -1.16 12.72 17.14
N GLN A 298 -0.13 12.42 17.91
CA GLN A 298 1.24 12.61 17.51
C GLN A 298 1.73 11.42 16.66
N ILE A 299 2.50 11.69 15.62
CA ILE A 299 3.08 10.66 14.76
C ILE A 299 4.59 10.59 15.05
N LYS A 300 5.05 9.43 15.52
CA LYS A 300 6.49 9.16 15.64
C LYS A 300 6.97 8.30 14.49
N GLU A 301 8.09 8.67 13.89
CA GLU A 301 8.58 8.01 12.69
C GLU A 301 9.97 7.39 12.90
N LYS A 302 10.21 6.22 12.33
CA LYS A 302 11.53 5.60 12.32
C LYS A 302 11.77 4.82 11.04
N ARG A 303 12.91 5.10 10.40
CA ARG A 303 13.31 4.49 9.13
C ARG A 303 14.26 3.33 9.34
N LEU A 304 14.04 2.25 8.58
CA LEU A 304 14.94 1.12 8.44
C LEU A 304 15.38 1.00 6.97
N PHE A 305 16.62 0.52 6.75
CA PHE A 305 17.12 0.07 5.46
C PHE A 305 17.56 -1.39 5.53
N ILE A 306 17.35 -2.12 4.44
CA ILE A 306 17.80 -3.50 4.27
C ILE A 306 18.48 -3.58 2.90
N LYS A 307 19.77 -3.94 2.85
CA LYS A 307 20.45 -4.16 1.57
C LYS A 307 20.30 -5.61 1.17
N HIS A 308 20.30 -5.88 -0.13
CA HIS A 308 20.31 -7.25 -0.65
C HIS A 308 21.49 -8.07 -0.10
N SER A 309 22.64 -7.42 0.11
CA SER A 309 23.82 -8.02 0.74
C SER A 309 23.62 -8.43 2.20
N ASP A 310 22.66 -7.83 2.91
CA ASP A 310 22.41 -8.11 4.33
C ASP A 310 21.51 -9.35 4.49
N LEU A 311 20.83 -9.77 3.42
CA LEU A 311 19.94 -10.93 3.42
C LEU A 311 20.73 -12.24 3.50
N PRO A 312 20.19 -13.28 4.17
CA PRO A 312 20.70 -14.64 4.05
C PRO A 312 20.67 -15.17 2.60
N GLU A 313 21.57 -16.10 2.27
CA GLU A 313 21.76 -16.61 0.90
C GLU A 313 20.48 -17.20 0.30
N ASN A 314 19.66 -17.90 1.10
CA ASN A 314 18.40 -18.48 0.65
C ASN A 314 17.35 -17.42 0.24
N LEU A 315 17.52 -16.16 0.65
CA LEU A 315 16.64 -15.03 0.28
C LEU A 315 17.22 -14.16 -0.84
N ARG A 316 18.49 -14.35 -1.24
CA ARG A 316 19.12 -13.63 -2.35
C ARG A 316 18.74 -14.24 -3.70
N VAL A 317 17.44 -14.30 -3.98
CA VAL A 317 16.90 -14.90 -5.19
C VAL A 317 17.14 -13.96 -6.38
N PRO A 318 17.82 -14.41 -7.45
CA PRO A 318 17.96 -13.62 -8.66
C PRO A 318 16.59 -13.39 -9.31
N ARG A 319 16.34 -12.18 -9.82
CA ARG A 319 15.14 -11.90 -10.61
C ARG A 319 15.24 -12.68 -11.93
N PHE A 320 14.49 -13.78 -12.05
CA PHE A 320 14.32 -14.44 -13.34
C PHE A 320 13.40 -13.58 -14.21
N SER A 321 13.85 -13.24 -15.41
CA SER A 321 13.04 -12.53 -16.40
C SER A 321 13.31 -13.14 -17.77
N PRO A 322 12.28 -13.70 -18.44
CA PRO A 322 12.44 -14.26 -19.78
C PRO A 322 12.50 -13.11 -20.80
N CYS A 323 13.60 -12.37 -20.79
CA CYS A 323 13.83 -11.27 -21.71
C CYS A 323 14.57 -11.77 -22.94
N GLU A 324 13.90 -11.64 -24.08
CA GLU A 324 14.50 -11.94 -25.37
C GLU A 324 15.27 -10.74 -25.89
N GLN A 325 16.37 -11.03 -26.57
CA GLN A 325 17.15 -10.07 -27.33
C GLN A 325 17.20 -10.53 -28.77
N ASP A 326 17.11 -9.57 -29.69
CA ASP A 326 17.33 -9.80 -31.11
C ASP A 326 18.36 -8.80 -31.64
N THR A 327 18.76 -8.97 -32.90
CA THR A 327 19.84 -8.22 -33.53
C THR A 327 19.32 -7.42 -34.72
N VAL A 328 19.77 -6.18 -34.84
CA VAL A 328 19.60 -5.37 -36.04
C VAL A 328 20.97 -4.99 -36.62
N MET A 329 21.15 -5.19 -37.92
CA MET A 329 22.36 -4.72 -38.61
C MET A 329 22.31 -3.20 -38.78
N LYS A 330 23.46 -2.54 -38.77
CA LYS A 330 23.53 -1.06 -38.83
C LYS A 330 22.78 -0.46 -40.03
N LYS A 331 22.81 -1.15 -41.18
CA LYS A 331 22.09 -0.74 -42.40
C LYS A 331 20.56 -0.80 -42.26
N ASP A 332 20.06 -1.69 -41.41
CA ASP A 332 18.63 -1.96 -41.20
C ASP A 332 18.10 -1.23 -39.96
N LEU A 333 18.95 -0.52 -39.22
CA LEU A 333 18.58 0.29 -38.05
C LEU A 333 17.42 1.27 -38.34
N PRO A 334 17.35 1.96 -39.51
CA PRO A 334 16.20 2.82 -39.81
C PRO A 334 14.86 2.09 -39.90
N LEU A 335 14.86 0.76 -40.09
CA LEU A 335 13.68 -0.10 -40.14
C LEU A 335 13.25 -0.60 -38.75
N LEU A 336 14.09 -0.45 -37.73
CA LEU A 336 13.77 -0.88 -36.37
C LEU A 336 12.68 0.02 -35.77
N ASP A 337 11.64 -0.61 -35.21
CA ASP A 337 10.60 0.09 -34.48
C ASP A 337 11.20 0.86 -33.28
N ARG A 338 10.80 2.13 -33.11
CA ARG A 338 11.36 3.03 -32.09
C ARG A 338 10.91 2.69 -30.66
N SER A 339 10.03 1.71 -30.48
CA SER A 339 9.66 1.15 -29.18
C SER A 339 10.70 0.18 -28.60
N TYR A 340 11.68 -0.26 -29.39
CA TYR A 340 12.77 -1.13 -28.93
C TYR A 340 13.91 -0.36 -28.25
N TYR A 341 14.61 -1.05 -27.35
CA TYR A 341 15.69 -0.53 -26.54
C TYR A 341 17.00 -1.22 -26.92
N ILE A 342 18.01 -0.43 -27.26
CA ILE A 342 19.33 -0.94 -27.64
C ILE A 342 20.11 -1.34 -26.38
N THR A 343 20.59 -2.58 -26.34
CA THR A 343 21.26 -3.18 -25.18
C THR A 343 22.77 -3.29 -25.34
N SER A 344 23.27 -3.53 -26.55
CA SER A 344 24.71 -3.55 -26.84
C SER A 344 25.01 -3.28 -28.31
N GLU A 345 26.27 -2.93 -28.59
CA GLU A 345 26.79 -2.84 -29.96
C GLU A 345 27.39 -4.19 -30.39
N LEU A 346 27.15 -4.58 -31.64
CA LEU A 346 27.85 -5.68 -32.29
C LEU A 346 29.03 -5.11 -33.07
N ARG A 347 30.24 -5.51 -32.71
CA ARG A 347 31.48 -4.92 -33.23
C ARG A 347 32.40 -5.97 -33.85
N GLU A 348 33.12 -5.56 -34.88
CA GLU A 348 34.31 -6.24 -35.42
C GLU A 348 35.48 -5.25 -35.38
N GLY A 349 36.33 -5.39 -34.36
CA GLY A 349 37.35 -4.40 -34.05
C GLY A 349 36.73 -3.02 -33.73
N PRO A 350 37.20 -1.93 -34.38
CA PRO A 350 36.65 -0.58 -34.16
C PRO A 350 35.32 -0.34 -34.88
N VAL A 351 34.87 -1.27 -35.73
CA VAL A 351 33.71 -1.10 -36.60
C VAL A 351 32.46 -1.64 -35.92
N VAL A 352 31.41 -0.82 -35.83
CA VAL A 352 30.07 -1.24 -35.39
C VAL A 352 29.31 -1.83 -36.58
N LEU A 353 29.02 -3.13 -36.51
CA LEU A 353 28.28 -3.91 -37.51
C LEU A 353 26.76 -3.82 -37.31
N GLY A 354 26.32 -3.72 -36.07
CA GLY A 354 24.90 -3.73 -35.70
C GLY A 354 24.72 -3.55 -34.20
N TYR A 355 23.52 -3.87 -33.71
CA TYR A 355 23.13 -3.68 -32.33
C TYR A 355 22.26 -4.84 -31.85
N THR A 356 22.36 -5.18 -30.58
CA THR A 356 21.34 -6.00 -29.90
C THR A 356 20.27 -5.09 -29.33
N TYR A 357 19.02 -5.53 -29.38
CA TYR A 357 17.89 -4.78 -28.87
C TYR A 357 16.90 -5.69 -28.14
N THR A 358 16.08 -5.08 -27.29
CA THR A 358 15.03 -5.76 -26.52
C THR A 358 13.79 -4.88 -26.38
N THR A 359 12.71 -5.43 -25.84
CA THR A 359 11.45 -4.73 -25.61
C THR A 359 11.53 -3.79 -24.41
N ARG A 360 10.60 -2.82 -24.35
CA ARG A 360 10.49 -1.89 -23.23
C ARG A 360 10.37 -2.59 -21.87
N SER A 361 9.58 -3.66 -21.76
CA SER A 361 9.42 -4.42 -20.50
C SER A 361 10.72 -5.02 -19.97
N CYS A 362 11.72 -5.20 -20.83
CA CYS A 362 13.01 -5.78 -20.48
C CYS A 362 14.11 -4.76 -20.20
N ALA A 363 13.97 -3.52 -20.67
CA ALA A 363 15.00 -2.49 -20.57
C ALA A 363 14.59 -1.24 -19.78
N ASP A 364 13.29 -1.04 -19.52
CA ASP A 364 12.76 0.16 -18.86
C ASP A 364 12.06 -0.20 -17.54
N CYS A 365 12.72 0.09 -16.41
CA CYS A 365 12.20 -0.20 -15.09
C CYS A 365 10.93 0.59 -14.74
N ARG A 366 10.60 1.65 -15.49
CA ARG A 366 9.40 2.48 -15.28
C ARG A 366 8.12 1.75 -15.68
N VAL A 367 8.21 0.65 -16.43
CA VAL A 367 7.05 -0.22 -16.76
C VAL A 367 6.38 -0.73 -15.48
N ASP A 368 7.16 -0.99 -14.43
CA ASP A 368 6.68 -1.42 -13.11
C ASP A 368 6.28 -0.24 -12.19
N ARG A 369 5.96 0.93 -12.77
CA ARG A 369 5.58 2.20 -12.10
C ARG A 369 6.69 2.82 -11.25
N GLY A 370 7.95 2.51 -11.54
CA GLY A 370 9.10 3.14 -10.90
C GLY A 370 9.41 4.53 -11.44
N ILE A 371 10.08 5.32 -10.63
CA ILE A 371 10.68 6.60 -10.99
C ILE A 371 12.20 6.49 -11.04
N ILE A 372 12.83 7.28 -11.90
CA ILE A 372 14.30 7.30 -12.09
C ILE A 372 15.00 8.29 -11.16
N THR A 373 14.23 9.12 -10.47
CA THR A 373 14.76 10.08 -9.49
C THR A 373 14.95 9.38 -8.16
N LYS A 374 16.21 9.30 -7.72
CA LYS A 374 16.58 8.77 -6.41
C LYS A 374 15.91 9.61 -5.30
N PRO A 375 15.17 8.98 -4.36
CA PRO A 375 14.56 9.70 -3.24
C PRO A 375 15.61 10.40 -2.37
N THR A 376 15.29 11.56 -1.81
CA THR A 376 16.23 12.37 -1.02
C THR A 376 16.71 11.69 0.26
N PHE A 377 15.87 10.86 0.88
CA PHE A 377 16.23 10.06 2.06
C PHE A 377 17.01 8.78 1.70
N TRP A 378 17.20 8.46 0.42
CA TRP A 378 17.82 7.21 -0.01
C TRP A 378 19.34 7.28 0.17
N GLU A 379 19.86 6.73 1.25
CA GLU A 379 21.31 6.76 1.56
C GLU A 379 22.16 5.90 0.62
#